data_AF-A0A7C7Q745-F1
#
_entry.id   AF-A0A7C7Q745-F1
#
_cell.length_a   1.000
_cell.length_b   1.000
_cell.length_c   1.000
_cell.angle_alpha   90.00
_cell.angle_beta   90.00
_cell.angle_gamma   90.00
#
_symmetry.space_group_name_H-M   'P 1'
#
loop_
_entity.id
_entity.type
_entity.pdbx_description
1 polymer ?
#
loop_
_entity_poly.entity_id
_entity_poly.type
_entity_poly.pdbx_seq_one_letter_code
_entity_poly.pdbx_strand_id
1 'polypeptide(L)'
;MSQAGQTLGGVLFSWVFLSLGILTHEVGVCGAGMEGYWSWDPVENSSLMPWLTAAAFPHSAAMQERRGIMRSWSFPLVVLTFELTIFGTFLTRSGVVSSVHAFARSPLGYYFLAFIGLSSAAVAWIAHRRREMLGLGGRIVPALSREGPMLLGILVLCMLCSATFFGTMLPVLSVLMLLLMGVCPLTSWGRTSASTLLRRLPVPLSDFPGSAGP
;
A
#
# COMPACT_ATOMS: atom_id res chain seq x y z
N MET A 1 -9.68 19.78 -24.87
CA MET A 1 -9.94 19.18 -23.53
C MET A 1 -8.84 19.61 -22.58
N SER A 2 -9.17 20.03 -21.35
CA SER A 2 -8.17 20.33 -20.32
C SER A 2 -7.35 19.06 -20.00
N GLN A 3 -6.09 19.19 -19.56
CA GLN A 3 -5.28 18.04 -19.11
C GLN A 3 -5.98 17.21 -18.01
N ALA A 4 -6.77 17.88 -17.16
CA ALA A 4 -7.58 17.23 -16.13
C ALA A 4 -8.67 16.32 -16.73
N GLY A 5 -9.35 16.77 -17.79
CA GLY A 5 -10.38 15.99 -18.47
C GLY A 5 -9.86 14.72 -19.15
N GLN A 6 -8.65 14.76 -19.73
CA GLN A 6 -8.02 13.57 -20.31
C GLN A 6 -7.66 12.53 -19.24
N THR A 7 -7.08 12.99 -18.12
CA THR A 7 -6.71 12.11 -17.00
C THR A 7 -7.96 11.48 -16.36
N LEU A 8 -9.04 12.25 -16.22
CA LEU A 8 -10.32 11.77 -15.69
C LEU A 8 -10.93 10.66 -16.55
N GLY A 9 -10.93 10.83 -17.88
CA GLY A 9 -11.43 9.79 -18.79
C GLY A 9 -10.69 8.47 -18.63
N GLY A 10 -9.35 8.51 -18.56
CA GLY A 10 -8.53 7.32 -18.35
C GLY A 10 -8.79 6.64 -17.01
N VAL A 11 -8.83 7.41 -15.91
CA VAL A 11 -9.08 6.86 -14.57
C VAL A 11 -10.48 6.23 -14.47
N LEU A 12 -11.51 6.89 -15.00
CA LEU A 12 -12.87 6.35 -15.00
C LEU A 12 -12.99 5.09 -15.84
N PHE A 13 -12.34 5.05 -17.00
CA PHE A 13 -12.28 3.85 -17.83
C PHE A 13 -11.66 2.68 -17.07
N SER A 14 -10.48 2.88 -16.49
CA SER A 14 -9.82 1.85 -15.67
C SER A 14 -10.66 1.43 -14.46
N TRP A 15 -11.32 2.38 -13.80
CA TRP A 15 -12.17 2.12 -12.63
C TRP A 15 -13.40 1.28 -12.96
N VAL A 16 -14.05 1.52 -14.11
CA VAL A 16 -15.17 0.69 -14.58
C VAL A 16 -14.71 -0.74 -14.86
N PHE A 17 -13.59 -0.92 -15.57
CA PHE A 17 -13.05 -2.25 -15.83
C PHE A 17 -12.67 -3.00 -14.55
N LEU A 18 -12.04 -2.30 -13.59
CA LEU A 18 -11.73 -2.89 -12.29
C LEU A 18 -13.00 -3.28 -11.52
N SER A 19 -14.04 -2.44 -11.57
CA SER A 19 -15.34 -2.74 -10.95
C SER A 19 -15.98 -3.98 -11.56
N LEU A 20 -15.95 -4.11 -12.89
CA LEU A 20 -16.44 -5.32 -13.57
C LEU A 20 -15.64 -6.55 -13.17
N GLY A 21 -14.32 -6.44 -13.06
CA GLY A 21 -13.46 -7.52 -12.57
C GLY A 21 -13.87 -8.00 -11.20
N ILE A 22 -14.03 -7.08 -10.23
CA ILE A 22 -14.47 -7.40 -8.86
C ILE A 22 -15.85 -8.07 -8.87
N LEU A 23 -16.81 -7.56 -9.66
CA LEU A 23 -18.16 -8.15 -9.76
C LEU A 23 -18.12 -9.57 -10.35
N THR A 24 -17.38 -9.78 -11.44
CA THR A 24 -17.27 -11.11 -12.07
C THR A 24 -16.58 -12.13 -11.16
N HIS A 25 -15.60 -11.68 -10.37
CA HIS A 25 -14.95 -12.51 -9.35
C HIS A 25 -15.95 -12.93 -8.27
N GLU A 26 -16.69 -11.98 -7.69
CA GLU A 26 -17.67 -12.26 -6.63
C GLU A 26 -18.76 -13.24 -7.08
N VAL A 27 -19.27 -13.09 -8.32
CA VAL A 27 -20.24 -14.03 -8.89
C VAL A 27 -19.65 -15.43 -9.03
N GLY A 28 -18.37 -15.55 -9.41
CA GLY A 28 -17.68 -16.83 -9.51
C GLY A 28 -17.49 -17.51 -8.15
N VAL A 29 -17.02 -16.75 -7.15
CA VAL A 29 -16.78 -17.25 -5.78
C VAL A 29 -18.08 -17.67 -5.10
N CYS A 30 -19.12 -16.82 -5.14
CA CYS A 30 -20.44 -17.14 -4.60
C CYS A 30 -21.08 -18.33 -5.32
N GLY A 31 -20.92 -18.42 -6.65
CA GLY A 31 -21.43 -19.53 -7.46
C GLY A 31 -20.75 -20.88 -7.14
N ALA A 32 -19.50 -20.84 -6.68
CA ALA A 32 -18.74 -22.02 -6.24
C ALA A 32 -18.98 -22.38 -4.76
N GLY A 33 -19.79 -21.61 -4.02
CA GLY A 33 -20.01 -21.81 -2.59
C GLY A 33 -18.81 -21.48 -1.70
N MET A 34 -17.85 -20.71 -2.23
CA MET A 34 -16.68 -20.23 -1.49
C MET A 34 -17.03 -18.94 -0.73
N GLU A 35 -16.22 -18.61 0.27
CA GLU A 35 -16.37 -17.36 1.01
C GLU A 35 -16.12 -16.17 0.06
N GLY A 36 -17.09 -15.26 -0.04
CA GLY A 36 -17.06 -14.12 -0.96
C GLY A 36 -16.06 -13.02 -0.57
N TYR A 37 -16.02 -11.97 -1.38
CA TYR A 37 -15.11 -10.81 -1.30
C TYR A 37 -15.03 -10.14 0.09
N TRP A 38 -16.10 -10.27 0.86
CA TRP A 38 -16.25 -9.67 2.20
C TRP A 38 -15.59 -10.48 3.32
N SER A 39 -14.91 -11.57 2.97
CA SER A 39 -14.16 -12.42 3.91
C SER A 39 -12.74 -11.90 4.13
N TRP A 40 -12.42 -10.74 3.55
CA TRP A 40 -11.18 -9.99 3.74
C TRP A 40 -9.92 -10.74 3.30
N ASP A 41 -10.02 -11.59 2.28
CA ASP A 41 -8.86 -12.27 1.72
C ASP A 41 -7.86 -11.26 1.12
N PRO A 42 -6.54 -11.42 1.37
CA PRO A 42 -5.53 -10.48 0.89
C PRO A 42 -5.50 -10.24 -0.61
N VAL A 43 -5.81 -11.27 -1.42
CA VAL A 43 -5.81 -11.15 -2.88
C VAL A 43 -7.01 -10.33 -3.34
N GLU A 44 -8.16 -10.51 -2.72
CA GLU A 44 -9.37 -9.72 -3.01
C GLU A 44 -9.18 -8.26 -2.61
N ASN A 45 -8.69 -8.02 -1.38
CA ASN A 45 -8.35 -6.69 -0.85
C ASN A 45 -7.37 -5.93 -1.77
N SER A 46 -6.49 -6.65 -2.46
CA SER A 46 -5.51 -6.05 -3.36
C SER A 46 -6.14 -5.30 -4.53
N SER A 47 -7.33 -5.71 -4.97
CA SER A 47 -8.11 -5.03 -6.00
C SER A 47 -8.97 -3.89 -5.43
N LEU A 48 -9.38 -3.97 -4.15
CA LEU A 48 -10.16 -2.94 -3.46
C LEU A 48 -9.37 -1.63 -3.29
N MET A 49 -8.09 -1.73 -2.91
CA MET A 49 -7.26 -0.56 -2.61
C MET A 49 -7.14 0.41 -3.80
N PRO A 50 -6.72 -0.01 -5.01
CA PRO A 50 -6.67 0.88 -6.17
C PRO A 50 -8.08 1.32 -6.61
N TRP A 51 -9.12 0.50 -6.38
CA TRP A 51 -10.51 0.89 -6.67
C TRP A 51 -10.95 2.09 -5.82
N LEU A 52 -10.61 2.10 -4.52
CA LEU A 52 -10.93 3.18 -3.60
C LEU A 52 -10.18 4.48 -3.94
N THR A 53 -8.88 4.41 -4.23
CA THR A 53 -8.11 5.60 -4.60
C THR A 53 -8.50 6.16 -5.97
N ALA A 54 -8.84 5.28 -6.92
CA ALA A 54 -9.39 5.69 -8.21
C ALA A 54 -10.78 6.34 -8.06
N ALA A 55 -11.64 5.86 -7.17
CA ALA A 55 -12.93 6.47 -6.86
C ALA A 55 -12.81 7.86 -6.20
N ALA A 56 -11.73 8.09 -5.45
CA ALA A 56 -11.46 9.39 -4.84
C ALA A 56 -11.00 10.45 -5.88
N PHE A 57 -10.36 10.02 -6.98
CA PHE A 57 -9.81 10.94 -7.97
C PHE A 57 -10.84 11.86 -8.66
N PRO A 58 -12.02 11.39 -9.13
CA PRO A 58 -13.04 12.25 -9.72
C PRO A 58 -13.50 13.38 -8.79
N HIS A 59 -13.61 13.12 -7.49
CA HIS A 59 -13.95 14.14 -6.50
C HIS A 59 -12.88 15.24 -6.46
N SER A 60 -11.60 14.83 -6.53
CA SER A 60 -10.48 15.77 -6.60
C SER A 60 -10.42 16.56 -7.91
N ALA A 61 -10.63 15.89 -9.03
CA ALA A 61 -10.65 16.50 -10.35
C ALA A 61 -11.79 17.53 -10.50
N ALA A 62 -12.98 17.20 -10.00
CA ALA A 62 -14.14 18.10 -10.05
C ALA A 62 -13.92 19.39 -9.22
N MET A 63 -13.29 19.29 -8.04
CA MET A 63 -12.93 20.47 -7.25
C MET A 63 -11.85 21.31 -7.93
N GLN A 64 -10.89 20.67 -8.61
CA GLN A 64 -9.86 21.37 -9.39
C GLN A 64 -10.46 22.14 -10.57
N GLU A 65 -11.37 21.54 -11.34
CA GLU A 65 -11.95 22.16 -12.52
C GLU A 65 -12.93 23.29 -12.18
N ARG A 66 -13.74 23.13 -11.13
CA ARG A 66 -14.77 24.11 -10.74
C ARG A 66 -14.22 25.31 -9.99
N ARG A 67 -13.10 25.16 -9.27
CA ARG A 67 -12.65 26.14 -8.27
C ARG A 67 -11.15 26.41 -8.28
N GLY A 68 -10.36 25.66 -9.06
CA GLY A 68 -8.89 25.83 -9.11
C GLY A 68 -8.14 25.40 -7.86
N ILE A 69 -8.80 24.69 -6.93
CA ILE A 69 -8.26 24.22 -5.65
C ILE A 69 -7.92 22.74 -5.71
N MET A 70 -7.23 22.21 -4.68
CA MET A 70 -6.96 20.77 -4.53
C MET A 70 -6.08 20.15 -5.62
N ARG A 71 -5.33 20.97 -6.36
CA ARG A 71 -4.32 20.52 -7.34
C ARG A 71 -3.29 19.57 -6.74
N SER A 72 -2.96 19.78 -5.47
CA SER A 72 -2.05 18.94 -4.67
C SER A 72 -2.58 17.54 -4.37
N TRP A 73 -3.88 17.24 -4.53
CA TRP A 73 -4.48 15.94 -4.19
C TRP A 73 -4.67 15.03 -5.41
N SER A 74 -4.90 15.60 -6.58
CA SER A 74 -5.08 14.81 -7.81
C SER A 74 -3.82 14.01 -8.17
N PHE A 75 -2.64 14.61 -8.06
CA PHE A 75 -1.37 13.93 -8.35
C PHE A 75 -1.11 12.72 -7.43
N PRO A 76 -1.11 12.85 -6.09
CA PRO A 76 -0.87 11.70 -5.21
C PRO A 76 -1.96 10.63 -5.33
N LEU A 77 -3.22 10.96 -5.61
CA LEU A 77 -4.27 9.94 -5.80
C LEU A 77 -4.02 9.05 -7.04
N VAL A 78 -3.58 9.64 -8.15
CA VAL A 78 -3.24 8.85 -9.37
C VAL A 78 -2.01 8.00 -9.12
N VAL A 79 -0.97 8.57 -8.50
CA VAL A 79 0.24 7.84 -8.12
C VAL A 79 -0.10 6.67 -7.20
N LEU A 80 -0.87 6.92 -6.14
CA LEU A 80 -1.29 5.87 -5.20
C LEU A 80 -2.07 4.77 -5.93
N THR A 81 -2.99 5.12 -6.82
CA THR A 81 -3.75 4.13 -7.61
C THR A 81 -2.83 3.24 -8.44
N PHE A 82 -1.84 3.84 -9.10
CA PHE A 82 -0.83 3.12 -9.88
C PHE A 82 0.01 2.19 -9.00
N GLU A 83 0.59 2.72 -7.92
CA GLU A 83 1.42 1.94 -6.97
C GLU A 83 0.62 0.80 -6.35
N LEU A 84 -0.65 1.04 -5.97
CA LEU A 84 -1.53 0.02 -5.39
C LEU A 84 -1.89 -1.09 -6.39
N THR A 85 -1.98 -0.78 -7.68
CA THR A 85 -2.20 -1.79 -8.73
C THR A 85 -0.99 -2.71 -8.87
N ILE A 86 0.22 -2.14 -8.87
CA ILE A 86 1.45 -2.95 -8.89
C ILE A 86 1.61 -3.73 -7.60
N PHE A 87 1.28 -3.11 -6.47
CA PHE A 87 1.27 -3.74 -5.15
C PHE A 87 0.34 -4.94 -5.08
N GLY A 88 -0.85 -4.89 -5.72
CA GLY A 88 -1.73 -6.05 -5.77
C GLY A 88 -1.14 -7.22 -6.58
N THR A 89 -0.40 -6.91 -7.65
CA THR A 89 0.37 -7.92 -8.39
C THR A 89 1.49 -8.51 -7.52
N PHE A 90 2.17 -7.68 -6.73
CA PHE A 90 3.14 -8.14 -5.74
C PHE A 90 2.50 -9.06 -4.70
N LEU A 91 1.35 -8.69 -4.11
CA LEU A 91 0.67 -9.49 -3.09
C LEU A 91 0.27 -10.87 -3.64
N THR A 92 -0.33 -10.91 -4.83
CA THR A 92 -0.80 -12.16 -5.46
C THR A 92 0.31 -13.12 -5.89
N ARG A 93 1.55 -12.62 -6.09
CA ARG A 93 2.68 -13.40 -6.61
C ARG A 93 3.78 -13.69 -5.59
N SER A 94 3.94 -12.84 -4.58
CA SER A 94 5.02 -12.96 -3.59
C SER A 94 4.76 -14.04 -2.54
N GLY A 95 3.50 -14.31 -2.21
CA GLY A 95 3.15 -15.17 -1.07
C GLY A 95 3.57 -14.58 0.27
N VAL A 96 3.80 -13.26 0.35
CA VAL A 96 4.20 -12.57 1.59
C VAL A 96 3.08 -12.58 2.63
N VAL A 97 1.82 -12.57 2.18
CA VAL A 97 0.62 -12.81 2.99
C VAL A 97 -0.07 -14.07 2.46
N SER A 98 -0.50 -14.95 3.36
CA SER A 98 -1.26 -16.16 2.98
C SER A 98 -2.65 -15.79 2.48
N SER A 99 -3.07 -16.39 1.37
CA SER A 99 -4.41 -16.22 0.78
C SER A 99 -4.85 -17.54 0.16
N VAL A 100 -6.16 -17.82 0.23
CA VAL A 100 -6.77 -18.99 -0.41
C VAL A 100 -6.88 -18.83 -1.93
N HIS A 101 -6.83 -17.59 -2.41
CA HIS A 101 -6.88 -17.22 -3.82
C HIS A 101 -5.47 -16.98 -4.43
N ALA A 102 -4.41 -17.42 -3.76
CA ALA A 102 -3.05 -17.24 -4.28
C ALA A 102 -2.75 -18.21 -5.43
N PHE A 103 -2.65 -17.69 -6.66
CA PHE A 103 -2.54 -18.51 -7.88
C PHE A 103 -1.13 -19.02 -8.22
N ALA A 104 -0.06 -18.41 -7.70
CA ALA A 104 1.31 -18.95 -7.81
C ALA A 104 2.30 -18.19 -6.92
N ARG A 105 3.09 -18.91 -6.11
CA ARG A 105 4.29 -18.35 -5.49
C ARG A 105 5.41 -18.34 -6.52
N SER A 106 5.95 -17.15 -6.83
CA SER A 106 6.98 -16.98 -7.84
C SER A 106 8.05 -16.00 -7.37
N PRO A 107 9.33 -16.17 -7.80
CA PRO A 107 10.36 -15.15 -7.63
C PRO A 107 9.99 -13.79 -8.23
N LEU A 108 8.96 -13.75 -9.11
CA LEU A 108 8.43 -12.53 -9.71
C LEU A 108 8.04 -11.46 -8.69
N GLY A 109 7.62 -11.84 -7.47
CA GLY A 109 7.30 -10.90 -6.41
C GLY A 109 8.44 -9.91 -6.11
N TYR A 110 9.70 -10.36 -6.15
CA TYR A 110 10.83 -9.47 -5.88
C TYR A 110 11.03 -8.40 -6.95
N TYR A 111 10.77 -8.72 -8.22
CA TYR A 111 10.84 -7.73 -9.31
C TYR A 111 9.75 -6.67 -9.17
N PHE A 112 8.53 -7.05 -8.79
CA PHE A 112 7.47 -6.08 -8.52
C PHE A 112 7.78 -5.20 -7.31
N LEU A 113 8.34 -5.76 -6.24
CA LEU A 113 8.77 -4.99 -5.07
C LEU A 113 9.87 -4.00 -5.43
N ALA A 114 10.88 -4.43 -6.19
CA ALA A 114 11.93 -3.54 -6.68
C ALA A 114 11.38 -2.44 -7.59
N PHE A 115 10.41 -2.79 -8.46
CA PHE A 115 9.74 -1.83 -9.32
C PHE A 115 8.96 -0.78 -8.52
N ILE A 116 8.17 -1.18 -7.52
CA ILE A 116 7.46 -0.27 -6.60
C ILE A 116 8.43 0.69 -5.93
N GLY A 117 9.56 0.18 -5.42
CA GLY A 117 10.60 1.02 -4.80
C GLY A 117 11.19 2.03 -5.78
N LEU A 118 11.49 1.60 -7.01
CA LEU A 118 12.05 2.45 -8.05
C LEU A 118 11.05 3.49 -8.57
N SER A 119 9.80 3.10 -8.82
CA SER A 119 8.74 3.99 -9.26
C SER A 119 8.39 5.01 -8.19
N SER A 120 8.29 4.59 -6.93
CA SER A 120 8.06 5.48 -5.78
C SER A 120 9.20 6.50 -5.64
N ALA A 121 10.46 6.08 -5.77
CA ALA A 121 11.62 6.99 -5.74
C ALA A 121 11.62 7.97 -6.91
N ALA A 122 11.31 7.50 -8.13
CA ALA A 122 11.21 8.33 -9.32
C ALA A 122 10.09 9.37 -9.18
N VAL A 123 8.92 8.97 -8.70
CA VAL A 123 7.79 9.86 -8.44
C VAL A 123 8.12 10.88 -7.37
N ALA A 124 8.74 10.47 -6.26
CA ALA A 124 9.17 11.39 -5.20
C ALA A 124 10.17 12.43 -5.73
N TRP A 125 11.12 12.00 -6.56
CA TRP A 125 12.09 12.89 -7.21
C TRP A 125 11.41 13.89 -8.17
N ILE A 126 10.48 13.42 -9.01
CA ILE A 126 9.68 14.28 -9.90
C ILE A 126 8.85 15.27 -9.09
N ALA A 127 8.14 14.80 -8.06
CA ALA A 127 7.30 15.62 -7.20
C ALA A 127 8.10 16.73 -6.51
N HIS A 128 9.31 16.42 -6.03
CA HIS A 128 10.22 17.39 -5.46
C HIS A 128 10.66 18.44 -6.50
N ARG A 129 11.06 17.99 -7.70
CA ARG A 129 11.52 18.85 -8.81
C ARG A 129 10.41 19.71 -9.44
N ARG A 130 9.15 19.30 -9.30
CA ARG A 130 7.97 19.94 -9.93
C ARG A 130 6.97 20.46 -8.91
N ARG A 131 7.37 20.65 -7.65
CA ARG A 131 6.48 21.04 -6.54
C ARG A 131 5.62 22.27 -6.84
N GLU A 132 6.19 23.28 -7.50
CA GLU A 132 5.53 24.53 -7.86
C GLU A 132 4.46 24.31 -8.93
N MET A 133 4.79 23.54 -9.98
CA MET A 133 3.87 23.19 -11.06
C MET A 133 2.72 22.29 -10.56
N LEU A 134 3.00 21.40 -9.61
CA LEU A 134 2.01 20.52 -8.99
C LEU A 134 1.12 21.24 -7.95
N GLY A 135 1.46 22.49 -7.59
CA GLY A 135 0.75 23.23 -6.55
C GLY A 135 0.87 22.57 -5.17
N LEU A 136 1.96 21.82 -4.91
CA LEU A 136 2.27 21.24 -3.61
C LEU A 136 2.59 22.40 -2.64
N GLY A 137 1.60 22.79 -1.82
CA GLY A 137 1.65 23.98 -0.95
C GLY A 137 0.48 24.96 -1.16
N GLY A 138 -0.45 24.69 -2.07
CA GLY A 138 -1.69 25.46 -2.22
C GLY A 138 -2.56 25.45 -0.97
N ARG A 139 -3.46 26.43 -0.84
CA ARG A 139 -4.39 26.55 0.30
C ARG A 139 -5.17 25.25 0.51
N ILE A 140 -5.05 24.67 1.70
CA ILE A 140 -5.91 23.58 2.15
C ILE A 140 -7.28 24.18 2.43
N VAL A 141 -8.33 23.60 1.83
CA VAL A 141 -9.70 24.01 2.09
C VAL A 141 -10.06 23.61 3.53
N PRO A 142 -10.57 24.52 4.38
CA PRO A 142 -11.06 24.15 5.70
C PRO A 142 -12.13 23.06 5.59
N ALA A 143 -12.04 22.03 6.44
CA ALA A 143 -12.97 20.89 6.43
C ALA A 143 -14.45 21.31 6.58
N LEU A 144 -14.70 22.45 7.22
CA LEU A 144 -16.01 23.08 7.39
C LEU A 144 -16.26 24.18 6.35
N SER A 145 -16.11 23.86 5.07
CA SER A 145 -16.46 24.77 3.96
C SER A 145 -17.66 24.22 3.17
N ARG A 146 -18.19 24.99 2.22
CA ARG A 146 -19.23 24.52 1.27
C ARG A 146 -18.79 23.29 0.46
N GLU A 147 -17.51 22.96 0.47
CA GLU A 147 -16.91 21.84 -0.27
C GLU A 147 -16.57 20.66 0.66
N GLY A 148 -16.92 20.78 1.95
CA GLY A 148 -16.75 19.75 2.97
C GLY A 148 -17.22 18.35 2.54
N PRO A 149 -18.37 18.19 1.85
CA PRO A 149 -18.81 16.85 1.42
C PRO A 149 -17.87 16.18 0.40
N MET A 150 -17.29 16.92 -0.55
CA MET A 150 -16.37 16.36 -1.55
C MET A 150 -15.02 16.02 -0.92
N LEU A 151 -14.51 16.89 -0.04
CA LEU A 151 -13.31 16.62 0.73
C LEU A 151 -13.51 15.42 1.67
N LEU A 152 -14.65 15.35 2.35
CA LEU A 152 -15.01 14.22 3.21
C LEU A 152 -15.06 12.91 2.41
N GLY A 153 -15.65 12.91 1.22
CA GLY A 153 -15.67 11.74 0.34
C GLY A 153 -14.26 11.23 0.02
N ILE A 154 -13.33 12.12 -0.31
CA ILE A 154 -11.93 11.75 -0.55
C ILE A 154 -11.30 11.18 0.72
N LEU A 155 -11.46 11.85 1.87
CA LEU A 155 -10.89 11.40 3.14
C LEU A 155 -11.43 10.03 3.55
N VAL A 156 -12.74 9.80 3.42
CA VAL A 156 -13.37 8.51 3.74
C VAL A 156 -12.79 7.41 2.84
N LEU A 157 -12.70 7.63 1.53
CA LEU A 157 -12.13 6.65 0.60
C LEU A 157 -10.65 6.37 0.90
N CYS A 158 -9.86 7.40 1.21
CA CYS A 158 -8.46 7.23 1.63
C CYS A 158 -8.32 6.50 2.96
N MET A 159 -9.20 6.76 3.93
CA MET A 159 -9.23 6.07 5.22
C MET A 159 -9.60 4.60 5.05
N LEU A 160 -10.60 4.28 4.23
CA LEU A 160 -10.96 2.91 3.90
C LEU A 160 -9.78 2.19 3.22
N CYS A 161 -9.15 2.82 2.23
CA CYS A 161 -7.98 2.24 1.57
C CYS A 161 -6.83 1.98 2.56
N SER A 162 -6.59 2.91 3.48
CA SER A 162 -5.56 2.77 4.52
C SER A 162 -5.90 1.62 5.46
N ALA A 163 -7.14 1.53 5.93
CA ALA A 163 -7.61 0.45 6.79
C ALA A 163 -7.46 -0.92 6.10
N THR A 164 -7.83 -1.03 4.83
CA THR A 164 -7.66 -2.26 4.04
C THR A 164 -6.18 -2.61 3.86
N PHE A 165 -5.32 -1.63 3.54
CA PHE A 165 -3.88 -1.85 3.38
C PHE A 165 -3.24 -2.35 4.67
N PHE A 166 -3.44 -1.64 5.79
CA PHE A 166 -2.86 -2.01 7.07
C PHE A 166 -3.45 -3.31 7.61
N GLY A 167 -4.76 -3.54 7.44
CA GLY A 167 -5.39 -4.81 7.80
C GLY A 167 -4.80 -5.99 7.04
N THR A 168 -4.61 -5.84 5.73
CA THR A 168 -4.00 -6.87 4.87
C THR A 168 -2.54 -7.13 5.23
N MET A 169 -1.78 -6.08 5.56
CA MET A 169 -0.36 -6.18 5.89
C MET A 169 -0.07 -6.47 7.36
N LEU A 170 -1.10 -6.53 8.21
CA LEU A 170 -0.95 -6.73 9.65
C LEU A 170 -0.13 -7.99 10.01
N PRO A 171 -0.28 -9.16 9.36
CA PRO A 171 0.55 -10.32 9.64
C PRO A 171 2.05 -10.04 9.46
N VAL A 172 2.42 -9.34 8.39
CA VAL A 172 3.82 -8.99 8.09
C VAL A 172 4.34 -7.93 9.06
N LEU A 173 3.54 -6.89 9.30
CA LEU A 173 3.88 -5.78 10.19
C LEU A 173 4.01 -6.23 11.65
N SER A 174 3.19 -7.21 12.08
CA SER A 174 3.25 -7.75 13.43
C SER A 174 4.57 -8.48 13.71
N VAL A 175 5.15 -9.18 12.73
CA VAL A 175 6.47 -9.81 12.88
C VAL A 175 7.54 -8.74 13.08
N LEU A 176 7.52 -7.67 12.27
CA LEU A 176 8.43 -6.54 12.46
C LEU A 176 8.23 -5.88 13.84
N MET A 177 6.97 -5.68 14.25
CA MET A 177 6.66 -5.08 15.55
C MET A 177 7.16 -5.96 16.70
N LEU A 178 6.98 -7.28 16.64
CA LEU A 178 7.50 -8.22 17.63
C LEU A 178 9.04 -8.19 17.68
N LEU A 179 9.70 -8.13 16.52
CA LEU A 179 11.16 -7.97 16.46
C LEU A 179 11.60 -6.64 17.10
N LEU A 180 10.92 -5.54 16.80
CA LEU A 180 11.22 -4.24 17.40
C LEU A 180 10.95 -4.24 18.91
N MET A 181 9.86 -4.83 19.37
CA MET A 181 9.55 -4.98 20.80
C MET A 181 10.46 -5.98 21.51
N GLY A 182 11.09 -6.91 20.81
CA GLY A 182 12.10 -7.84 21.34
C GLY A 182 13.52 -7.25 21.37
N VAL A 183 13.86 -6.40 20.39
CA VAL A 183 15.17 -5.74 20.29
C VAL A 183 15.25 -4.47 21.14
N CYS A 184 14.16 -3.69 21.25
CA CYS A 184 14.12 -2.46 22.06
C CYS A 184 14.48 -2.67 23.55
N PRO A 185 14.04 -3.75 24.23
CA PRO A 185 14.49 -4.06 25.59
C PRO A 185 15.96 -4.49 25.68
N LEU A 186 16.53 -5.02 24.59
CA LEU A 186 17.94 -5.45 24.52
C LEU A 186 18.88 -4.28 24.19
N THR A 187 18.40 -3.26 23.48
CA THR A 187 19.11 -2.01 23.25
C THR A 187 18.83 -1.05 24.41
N SER A 188 19.69 -1.04 25.42
CA SER A 188 19.59 -0.04 26.49
C SER A 188 19.70 1.38 25.88
N TRP A 189 18.64 2.18 26.05
CA TRP A 189 18.56 3.53 25.51
C TRP A 189 19.75 4.36 26.01
N GLY A 190 20.69 4.69 25.11
CA GLY A 190 21.80 5.59 25.36
C GLY A 190 23.14 4.99 25.85
N ARG A 191 23.33 3.66 25.96
CA ARG A 191 24.61 3.08 26.47
C ARG A 191 25.20 1.88 25.73
N THR A 192 24.52 1.35 24.71
CA THR A 192 24.96 0.09 24.08
C THR A 192 25.88 0.32 22.87
N SER A 193 27.20 0.18 23.09
CA SER A 193 28.20 0.03 22.02
C SER A 193 28.11 -1.37 21.40
N ALA A 194 28.24 -1.46 20.07
CA ALA A 194 28.11 -2.70 19.29
C ALA A 194 29.02 -3.84 19.80
N SER A 195 30.18 -3.49 20.38
CA SER A 195 31.14 -4.44 20.97
C SER A 195 30.61 -5.17 22.20
N THR A 196 29.72 -4.54 22.99
CA THR A 196 29.12 -5.14 24.19
C THR A 196 28.00 -6.13 23.82
N LEU A 197 27.30 -5.86 22.72
CA LEU A 197 26.21 -6.69 22.21
C LEU A 197 26.75 -8.01 21.61
N LEU A 198 27.86 -7.93 20.87
CA LEU A 198 28.58 -9.09 20.34
C LEU A 198 29.13 -10.02 21.42
N ARG A 199 29.49 -9.51 22.61
CA ARG A 199 29.94 -10.32 23.75
C ARG A 199 28.81 -11.04 24.49
N ARG A 200 27.55 -10.63 24.29
CA ARG A 200 26.37 -11.18 24.99
C ARG A 200 25.57 -12.19 24.15
N LEU A 201 26.06 -12.51 22.96
CA LEU A 201 25.57 -13.64 22.16
C LEU A 201 26.41 -14.86 22.55
N PRO A 202 25.98 -15.72 23.49
CA PRO A 202 26.64 -17.00 23.69
C PRO A 202 26.34 -17.86 22.46
N VAL A 203 27.38 -18.19 21.69
CA VAL A 203 27.33 -19.35 20.80
C VAL A 203 27.76 -20.54 21.66
N PRO A 204 26.88 -21.51 21.98
CA PRO A 204 27.30 -22.74 22.64
C PRO A 204 28.02 -23.61 21.59
N LEU A 205 29.33 -23.42 21.45
CA LEU A 205 30.21 -24.24 20.61
C LEU A 205 31.17 -25.08 21.45
N SER A 206 30.68 -25.82 22.46
CA SER A 206 31.56 -26.77 23.15
C SER A 206 30.91 -28.04 23.69
N ASP A 207 29.70 -28.41 23.27
CA ASP A 207 29.12 -29.72 23.60
C ASP A 207 29.05 -30.63 22.35
N PHE A 208 30.20 -30.87 21.72
CA PHE A 208 30.38 -32.02 20.83
C PHE A 208 31.12 -33.12 21.62
N PRO A 209 30.45 -34.19 22.06
CA PRO A 209 31.12 -35.30 22.73
C PRO A 209 31.84 -36.14 21.68
N GLY A 210 33.16 -36.03 21.62
CA GLY A 210 33.98 -36.87 20.77
C GLY A 210 35.46 -36.69 21.03
N SER A 211 36.02 -37.48 21.96
CA SER A 211 37.38 -38.08 21.91
C SER A 211 37.91 -38.37 23.31
N ALA A 212 37.78 -39.63 23.75
CA ALA A 212 38.67 -40.21 24.74
C ALA A 212 38.81 -41.71 24.43
N GLY A 213 39.82 -42.02 23.61
CA GLY A 213 40.63 -43.24 23.79
C GLY A 213 42.05 -42.78 24.16
N PRO A 214 43.00 -43.68 24.46
CA PRO A 214 42.92 -45.15 24.51
C PRO A 214 42.68 -45.72 25.92
#